data_AF-A0A7X1IQN1-F1
#
_entry.id   AF-A0A7X1IQN1-F1
#
_cell.length_a   1.000
_cell.length_b   1.000
_cell.length_c   1.000
_cell.angle_alpha   90.00
_cell.angle_beta   90.00
_cell.angle_gamma   90.00
#
_symmetry.space_group_name_H-M   'P 1'
#
loop_
_entity.id
_entity.type
_entity.pdbx_description
1 polymer ?
#
loop_
_entity_poly.entity_id
_entity_poly.type
_entity_poly.pdbx_seq_one_letter_code
_entity_poly.pdbx_strand_id
1 'polypeptide(L)'
;QGLRSVWRDGDDLLAEVALPEAAGSPDGYGIHPALLDAALHPALLLDWGGEPQDDGKLWLPFTWNRVGLWAAGADTVRVRVSPGEHDATERELRLLVTDAAGTNVLSVGSVTLRPADVGQLRSVRDDDGLFTVRWTPLPLPATVGEDVPSGDDEAPWAVVTPIEAGGDGLAAAERVLSLVQEFLAAPQSAESRLLLVTRGAVAIEDDGDVDPVAASVWGLVRSAQSEHPGRFVLVDTDGDDLPHAALRYAVEELDEPQLALRDGTLLIPRLVRATGGPAVGAPGARDWRLETSGTGTLEGVAPVTCPELAEPLASGQVRLEVRAAGINFRDVLVSLGMVPGQTGLGGEGAGVVTEVGPDVTHLAVGDQVMGVLGGSFGPVAIADTRMVAPVPSGWGVLEAAGAPVAFLTAWYGL
;
A
#
# COMPACT_ATOMS: atom_id res chain seq x y z
N GLN A 1 -9.04 11.94 -19.80
CA GLN A 1 -8.55 12.69 -20.98
C GLN A 1 -9.46 13.90 -21.18
N GLY A 2 -8.97 15.11 -20.90
CA GLY A 2 -9.81 16.33 -20.86
C GLY A 2 -9.70 17.26 -22.07
N LEU A 3 -8.59 17.20 -22.82
CA LEU A 3 -8.36 18.00 -24.03
C LEU A 3 -9.28 17.52 -25.18
N ARG A 4 -10.13 18.41 -25.70
CA ARG A 4 -11.11 18.10 -26.76
C ARG A 4 -10.61 18.47 -28.14
N SER A 5 -10.03 19.65 -28.26
CA SER A 5 -9.54 20.19 -29.53
C SER A 5 -8.45 21.22 -29.28
N VAL A 6 -7.58 21.38 -30.27
CA VAL A 6 -6.47 22.34 -30.27
C VAL A 6 -6.42 23.04 -31.62
N TRP A 7 -6.18 24.35 -31.59
CA TRP A 7 -5.95 25.20 -32.73
C TRP A 7 -4.67 26.01 -32.51
N ARG A 8 -4.08 26.50 -33.60
CA ARG A 8 -2.89 27.35 -33.57
C ARG A 8 -3.22 28.74 -34.10
N ASP A 9 -2.82 29.77 -33.36
CA ASP A 9 -2.97 31.19 -33.71
C ASP A 9 -1.60 31.88 -33.56
N GLY A 10 -0.83 31.92 -34.65
CA GLY A 10 0.58 32.31 -34.60
C GLY A 10 1.39 31.34 -33.73
N ASP A 11 2.08 31.87 -32.72
CA ASP A 11 2.86 31.10 -31.75
C ASP A 11 1.99 30.58 -30.58
N ASP A 12 0.74 31.06 -30.47
CA ASP A 12 -0.18 30.64 -29.43
C ASP A 12 -0.91 29.35 -29.80
N LEU A 13 -1.22 28.55 -28.78
CA LEU A 13 -2.14 27.43 -28.89
C LEU A 13 -3.45 27.77 -28.17
N LEU A 14 -4.54 27.53 -28.88
CA LEU A 14 -5.89 27.64 -28.36
C LEU A 14 -6.42 26.23 -28.15
N ALA A 15 -7.09 25.97 -27.04
CA ALA A 15 -7.62 24.64 -26.75
C ALA A 15 -9.00 24.71 -26.08
N GLU A 16 -9.83 23.72 -26.37
CA GLU A 16 -11.04 23.46 -25.60
C GLU A 16 -10.80 22.25 -24.70
N VAL A 17 -11.10 22.41 -23.42
CA VAL A 17 -10.80 21.43 -22.38
C VAL A 17 -12.05 21.24 -21.53
N ALA A 18 -12.44 19.99 -21.34
CA ALA A 18 -13.55 19.61 -20.49
C ALA A 18 -13.06 18.73 -19.34
N LEU A 19 -13.70 18.86 -18.19
CA LEU A 19 -13.44 18.05 -17.02
C LEU A 19 -13.79 16.59 -17.35
N PRO A 20 -12.86 15.62 -17.19
CA PRO A 20 -13.18 14.22 -17.40
C PRO A 20 -14.26 13.76 -16.42
N GLU A 21 -15.26 13.01 -16.88
CA GLU A 21 -16.35 12.51 -16.01
C GLU A 21 -15.84 11.73 -14.79
N ALA A 22 -14.75 10.97 -14.96
CA ALA A 22 -14.10 10.22 -13.89
C ALA A 22 -13.48 11.10 -12.78
N ALA A 23 -13.32 12.41 -13.00
CA ALA A 23 -12.74 13.34 -12.04
C ALA A 23 -13.75 13.89 -11.03
N GLY A 24 -15.05 13.59 -11.19
CA GLY A 24 -16.10 14.02 -10.25
C GLY A 24 -16.64 15.43 -10.52
N SER A 25 -17.28 16.02 -9.50
CA SER A 25 -17.94 17.33 -9.62
C SER A 25 -16.92 18.49 -9.64
N PRO A 26 -17.16 19.56 -10.43
CA PRO A 26 -16.39 20.80 -10.35
C PRO A 26 -16.64 21.60 -9.05
N ASP A 27 -17.66 21.24 -8.26
CA ASP A 27 -18.07 21.96 -7.05
C ASP A 27 -16.98 21.96 -5.97
N GLY A 28 -16.89 23.07 -5.23
CA GLY A 28 -15.92 23.25 -4.15
C GLY A 28 -14.52 23.68 -4.59
N TYR A 29 -14.25 23.76 -5.90
CA TYR A 29 -12.99 24.25 -6.45
C TYR A 29 -13.15 25.62 -7.12
N GLY A 30 -12.10 26.45 -7.02
CA GLY A 30 -11.98 27.64 -7.86
C GLY A 30 -11.85 27.27 -9.33
N ILE A 31 -10.91 26.39 -9.65
CA ILE A 31 -10.85 25.62 -10.90
C ILE A 31 -10.48 24.19 -10.54
N HIS A 32 -11.17 23.21 -11.12
CA HIS A 32 -10.93 21.81 -10.77
C HIS A 32 -9.49 21.40 -11.14
N PRO A 33 -8.71 20.74 -10.25
CA PRO A 33 -7.31 20.40 -10.52
C PRO A 33 -7.09 19.59 -11.81
N ALA A 34 -7.94 18.60 -12.08
CA ALA A 34 -7.88 17.83 -13.34
C ALA A 34 -8.21 18.66 -14.59
N LEU A 35 -9.04 19.70 -14.46
CA LEU A 35 -9.34 20.62 -15.56
C LEU A 35 -8.16 21.57 -15.81
N LEU A 36 -7.53 22.06 -14.75
CA LEU A 36 -6.33 22.89 -14.82
C LEU A 36 -5.13 22.13 -15.38
N ASP A 37 -4.93 20.88 -14.98
CA ASP A 37 -3.89 20.01 -15.56
C ASP A 37 -4.11 19.81 -17.07
N ALA A 38 -5.33 19.48 -17.47
CA ALA A 38 -5.67 19.30 -18.88
C ALA A 38 -5.52 20.59 -19.70
N ALA A 39 -5.64 21.77 -19.07
CA ALA A 39 -5.37 23.07 -19.70
C ALA A 39 -3.89 23.27 -20.08
N LEU A 40 -2.96 22.50 -19.50
CA LEU A 40 -1.53 22.55 -19.83
C LEU A 40 -1.13 21.62 -20.96
N HIS A 41 -1.94 20.58 -21.26
CA HIS A 41 -1.62 19.58 -22.28
C HIS A 41 -1.33 20.15 -23.68
N PRO A 42 -1.99 21.25 -24.14
CA PRO A 42 -1.63 21.88 -25.41
C PRO A 42 -0.15 22.29 -25.49
N ALA A 43 0.49 22.64 -24.37
CA ALA A 43 1.90 23.05 -24.35
C ALA A 43 2.86 21.97 -24.87
N LEU A 44 2.45 20.69 -24.87
CA LEU A 44 3.20 19.58 -25.46
C LEU A 44 3.34 19.70 -26.99
N LEU A 45 2.50 20.52 -27.63
CA LEU A 45 2.48 20.74 -29.09
C LEU A 45 3.19 22.05 -29.50
N LEU A 46 3.74 22.80 -28.54
CA LEU A 46 4.53 24.00 -28.83
C LEU A 46 5.87 23.60 -29.43
N ASP A 47 6.25 24.31 -30.49
CA ASP A 47 7.59 24.22 -31.06
C ASP A 47 8.49 25.20 -30.32
N TRP A 48 9.44 24.66 -29.57
CA TRP A 48 10.39 25.43 -28.76
C TRP A 48 11.74 25.65 -29.46
N GLY A 49 11.86 25.32 -30.75
CA GLY A 49 13.08 25.54 -31.53
C GLY A 49 14.28 24.74 -31.04
N GLY A 50 14.49 23.55 -31.62
CA GLY A 50 15.65 22.69 -31.36
C GLY A 50 15.56 21.40 -32.17
N GLU A 51 16.66 20.66 -32.33
CA GLU A 51 16.54 19.28 -32.85
C GLU A 51 15.63 18.48 -31.91
N PRO A 52 14.77 17.58 -32.42
CA PRO A 52 13.95 16.71 -31.59
C PRO A 52 14.85 15.86 -30.69
N GLN A 53 15.08 16.35 -29.47
CA GLN A 53 15.79 15.64 -28.43
C GLN A 53 14.83 14.61 -27.86
N ASP A 54 14.88 13.40 -28.42
CA ASP A 54 14.31 12.22 -27.78
C ASP A 54 15.23 11.81 -26.62
N ASP A 55 15.33 12.66 -25.61
CA ASP A 55 16.21 12.51 -24.44
C ASP A 55 15.49 11.90 -23.23
N GLY A 56 14.26 11.41 -23.43
CA GLY A 56 13.46 10.81 -22.37
C GLY A 56 13.07 11.77 -21.24
N LYS A 57 13.15 13.09 -21.47
CA LYS A 57 12.76 14.10 -20.47
C LYS A 57 11.34 14.60 -20.68
N LEU A 58 10.55 14.59 -19.62
CA LEU A 58 9.21 15.21 -19.58
C LEU A 58 9.31 16.60 -18.97
N TRP A 59 8.74 17.60 -19.64
CA TRP A 59 8.71 18.97 -19.13
C TRP A 59 7.50 19.15 -18.22
N LEU A 60 7.76 19.39 -16.93
CA LEU A 60 6.73 19.49 -15.90
C LEU A 60 6.60 20.91 -15.36
N PRO A 61 5.37 21.38 -15.04
CA PRO A 61 5.16 22.67 -14.41
C PRO A 61 5.78 22.71 -13.01
N PHE A 62 6.63 23.71 -12.77
CA PHE A 62 7.40 23.86 -11.53
C PHE A 62 6.93 25.08 -10.73
N THR A 63 6.90 26.27 -11.34
CA THR A 63 6.55 27.53 -10.66
C THR A 63 5.45 28.27 -11.40
N TRP A 64 4.47 28.80 -10.66
CA TRP A 64 3.36 29.61 -11.19
C TRP A 64 3.44 31.03 -10.64
N ASN A 65 3.44 32.02 -11.52
CA ASN A 65 3.59 33.43 -11.20
C ASN A 65 2.40 34.24 -11.71
N ARG A 66 1.96 35.21 -10.89
CA ARG A 66 0.87 36.13 -11.22
C ARG A 66 -0.42 35.38 -11.62
N VAL A 67 -0.86 34.49 -10.73
CA VAL A 67 -2.10 33.73 -10.88
C VAL A 67 -3.28 34.57 -10.37
N GLY A 68 -4.32 34.70 -11.19
CA GLY A 68 -5.57 35.36 -10.83
C GLY A 68 -6.75 34.48 -11.21
N LEU A 69 -7.61 34.17 -10.24
CA LEU A 69 -8.87 33.45 -10.45
C LEU A 69 -10.01 34.48 -10.48
N TRP A 70 -10.89 34.37 -11.47
CA TRP A 70 -11.91 35.37 -11.77
C TRP A 70 -13.33 34.81 -11.71
N ALA A 71 -13.50 33.51 -11.98
CA ALA A 71 -14.75 32.79 -11.89
C ALA A 71 -14.49 31.33 -11.46
N ALA A 72 -15.52 30.66 -10.93
CA ALA A 72 -15.43 29.29 -10.43
C ALA A 72 -16.57 28.41 -10.97
N GLY A 73 -16.43 27.09 -10.80
CA GLY A 73 -17.46 26.11 -11.20
C GLY A 73 -17.50 25.78 -12.70
N ALA A 74 -16.45 26.12 -13.46
CA ALA A 74 -16.35 25.74 -14.86
C ALA A 74 -16.04 24.23 -14.99
N ASP A 75 -16.83 23.52 -15.78
CA ASP A 75 -16.56 22.13 -16.21
C ASP A 75 -15.93 22.07 -17.62
N THR A 76 -16.06 23.15 -18.39
CA THR A 76 -15.53 23.30 -19.75
C THR A 76 -14.93 24.68 -19.91
N VAL A 77 -13.70 24.76 -20.41
CA VAL A 77 -12.97 26.00 -20.60
C VAL A 77 -12.29 26.06 -21.97
N ARG A 78 -12.04 27.29 -22.42
CA ARG A 78 -11.15 27.60 -23.53
C ARG A 78 -9.85 28.17 -22.98
N VAL A 79 -8.73 27.69 -23.48
CA VAL A 79 -7.41 28.04 -22.97
C VAL A 79 -6.59 28.62 -24.11
N ARG A 80 -5.93 29.75 -23.87
CA ARG A 80 -4.85 30.26 -24.69
C ARG A 80 -3.54 30.05 -23.96
N VAL A 81 -2.65 29.29 -24.60
CA VAL A 81 -1.29 28.99 -24.14
C VAL A 81 -0.33 29.77 -25.03
N SER A 82 0.39 30.72 -24.45
CA SER A 82 1.38 31.52 -25.16
C SER A 82 2.79 31.15 -24.70
N PRO A 83 3.72 30.80 -25.62
CA PRO A 83 5.11 30.56 -25.26
C PRO A 83 5.79 31.86 -24.83
N GLY A 84 6.69 31.75 -23.85
CA GLY A 84 7.53 32.81 -23.33
C GLY A 84 9.02 32.53 -23.56
N GLU A 85 9.87 33.04 -22.67
CA GLU A 85 11.31 32.79 -22.72
C GLU A 85 11.61 31.29 -22.49
N HIS A 86 12.64 30.78 -23.17
CA HIS A 86 13.06 29.39 -23.01
C HIS A 86 14.56 29.22 -23.22
N ASP A 87 15.12 28.24 -22.53
CA ASP A 87 16.47 27.73 -22.72
C ASP A 87 16.52 26.21 -22.55
N ALA A 88 17.72 25.64 -22.42
CA ALA A 88 17.91 24.20 -22.26
C ALA A 88 17.41 23.64 -20.91
N THR A 89 17.12 24.49 -19.93
CA THR A 89 16.78 24.14 -18.55
C THR A 89 15.38 24.56 -18.13
N GLU A 90 14.84 25.65 -18.70
CA GLU A 90 13.55 26.20 -18.35
C GLU A 90 12.75 26.63 -19.58
N ARG A 91 11.43 26.48 -19.53
CA ARG A 91 10.49 27.00 -20.53
C ARG A 91 9.37 27.76 -19.85
N GLU A 92 9.05 28.96 -20.32
CA GLU A 92 8.01 29.79 -19.72
C GLU A 92 6.72 29.78 -20.56
N LEU A 93 5.58 29.63 -19.90
CA LEU A 93 4.25 29.70 -20.53
C LEU A 93 3.40 30.79 -19.90
N ARG A 94 2.57 31.46 -20.69
CA ARG A 94 1.45 32.26 -20.19
C ARG A 94 0.14 31.56 -20.48
N LEU A 95 -0.79 31.60 -19.53
CA LEU A 95 -2.11 30.99 -19.67
C LEU A 95 -3.21 32.02 -19.50
N LEU A 96 -4.18 31.97 -20.40
CA LEU A 96 -5.47 32.63 -20.23
C LEU A 96 -6.58 31.59 -20.43
N VAL A 97 -7.39 31.40 -19.40
CA VAL A 97 -8.50 30.44 -19.36
C VAL A 97 -9.80 31.22 -19.31
N THR A 98 -10.71 30.91 -20.22
CA THR A 98 -12.03 31.52 -20.33
C THR A 98 -13.13 30.47 -20.36
N ASP A 99 -14.36 30.86 -20.03
CA ASP A 99 -15.53 30.02 -20.24
C ASP A 99 -15.98 30.01 -21.72
N ALA A 100 -17.07 29.29 -22.01
CA ALA A 100 -17.63 29.23 -23.37
C ALA A 100 -18.13 30.59 -23.91
N ALA A 101 -18.47 31.54 -23.02
CA ALA A 101 -18.88 32.89 -23.35
C ALA A 101 -17.70 33.86 -23.54
N GLY A 102 -16.46 33.42 -23.24
CA GLY A 102 -15.25 34.23 -23.32
C GLY A 102 -14.95 35.05 -22.06
N THR A 103 -15.67 34.82 -20.96
CA THR A 103 -15.39 35.45 -19.67
C THR A 103 -14.14 34.82 -19.05
N ASN A 104 -13.26 35.64 -18.47
CA ASN A 104 -12.06 35.13 -17.80
C ASN A 104 -12.42 34.26 -16.59
N VAL A 105 -11.82 33.07 -16.54
CA VAL A 105 -11.91 32.11 -15.43
C VAL A 105 -10.60 32.13 -14.65
N LEU A 106 -9.46 31.98 -15.34
CA LEU A 106 -8.13 31.97 -14.74
C LEU A 106 -7.15 32.71 -15.66
N SER A 107 -6.27 33.52 -15.09
CA SER A 107 -5.14 34.11 -15.80
C SER A 107 -3.85 33.77 -15.06
N VAL A 108 -2.82 33.34 -15.79
CA VAL A 108 -1.50 33.06 -15.24
C VAL A 108 -0.48 33.81 -16.05
N GLY A 109 0.23 34.74 -15.39
CA GLY A 109 1.22 35.57 -16.07
C GLY A 109 2.44 34.79 -16.55
N SER A 110 2.81 33.72 -15.85
CA SER A 110 3.96 32.85 -16.16
C SER A 110 3.87 31.50 -15.44
N VAL A 111 4.15 30.41 -16.16
CA VAL A 111 4.35 29.04 -15.66
C VAL A 111 5.70 28.56 -16.16
N THR A 112 6.64 28.31 -15.26
CA THR A 112 7.96 27.77 -15.59
C THR A 112 7.89 26.25 -15.63
N LEU A 113 8.33 25.65 -16.74
CA LEU A 113 8.49 24.21 -16.90
C LEU A 113 9.96 23.82 -16.75
N ARG A 114 10.22 22.66 -16.15
CA ARG A 114 11.56 22.06 -16.02
C ARG A 114 11.56 20.62 -16.51
N PRO A 115 12.69 20.11 -17.04
CA PRO A 115 12.77 18.73 -17.51
C PRO A 115 12.91 17.76 -16.32
N ALA A 116 12.20 16.65 -16.39
CA ALA A 116 12.27 15.52 -15.46
C ALA A 116 12.59 14.22 -16.22
N ASP A 117 13.47 13.39 -15.68
CA ASP A 117 13.90 12.12 -16.30
C ASP A 117 12.82 11.03 -16.14
N VAL A 118 12.27 10.55 -17.26
CA VAL A 118 11.23 9.50 -17.27
C VAL A 118 11.79 8.14 -16.82
N GLY A 119 13.10 7.92 -16.92
CA GLY A 119 13.77 6.69 -16.48
C GLY A 119 13.66 6.47 -14.96
N GLN A 120 13.65 7.55 -14.16
CA GLN A 120 13.46 7.48 -12.71
C GLN A 120 11.99 7.25 -12.29
N LEU A 121 11.03 7.53 -13.18
CA LEU A 121 9.60 7.31 -12.92
C LEU A 121 9.15 5.89 -13.27
N ARG A 122 9.87 5.19 -14.18
CA ARG A 122 9.54 3.83 -14.63
C ARG A 122 10.01 2.73 -13.67
N SER A 123 11.01 2.97 -12.84
CA SER A 123 11.51 2.00 -11.85
C SER A 123 10.49 1.62 -10.77
N VAL A 124 9.35 2.32 -10.70
CA VAL A 124 8.24 2.03 -9.78
C VAL A 124 7.15 1.14 -10.42
N ARG A 125 7.23 0.85 -11.73
CA ARG A 125 6.13 0.20 -12.48
C ARG A 125 6.34 -1.28 -12.86
N ASP A 126 7.41 -1.94 -12.42
CA ASP A 126 7.74 -3.31 -12.86
C ASP A 126 7.00 -4.45 -12.13
N ASP A 127 6.00 -4.15 -11.29
CA ASP A 127 5.19 -5.15 -10.56
C ASP A 127 3.93 -5.59 -11.33
N ASP A 128 3.98 -5.61 -12.67
CA ASP A 128 2.79 -5.79 -13.53
C ASP A 128 2.13 -7.19 -13.48
N GLY A 129 2.70 -8.13 -12.72
CA GLY A 129 2.27 -9.54 -12.65
C GLY A 129 1.82 -10.07 -11.29
N LEU A 130 1.92 -9.29 -10.20
CA LEU A 130 1.55 -9.77 -8.86
C LEU A 130 0.10 -9.43 -8.52
N PHE A 131 -0.61 -10.41 -7.95
CA PHE A 131 -1.98 -10.27 -7.46
C PHE A 131 -2.07 -10.76 -6.03
N THR A 132 -2.90 -10.09 -5.24
CA THR A 132 -3.27 -10.51 -3.88
C THR A 132 -4.78 -10.67 -3.77
N VAL A 133 -5.24 -11.45 -2.80
CA VAL A 133 -6.65 -11.59 -2.48
C VAL A 133 -7.01 -10.47 -1.51
N ARG A 134 -8.01 -9.66 -1.89
CA ARG A 134 -8.63 -8.67 -1.01
C ARG A 134 -10.04 -9.11 -0.68
N TRP A 135 -10.36 -9.15 0.61
CA TRP A 135 -11.72 -9.37 1.09
C TRP A 135 -12.49 -8.06 1.06
N THR A 136 -13.59 -8.03 0.32
CA THR A 136 -14.42 -6.83 0.18
C THR A 136 -15.79 -7.05 0.82
N PRO A 137 -16.33 -6.09 1.59
CA PRO A 137 -17.68 -6.19 2.13
C PRO A 137 -18.70 -6.43 1.02
N LEU A 138 -19.57 -7.41 1.23
CA LEU A 138 -20.66 -7.73 0.33
C LEU A 138 -21.83 -6.77 0.60
N PRO A 139 -22.24 -5.91 -0.36
CA PRO A 139 -23.39 -5.05 -0.18
C PRO A 139 -24.68 -5.88 -0.24
N LEU A 140 -25.34 -6.03 0.90
CA LEU A 140 -26.64 -6.72 1.00
C LEU A 140 -27.79 -5.71 0.79
N PRO A 141 -28.79 -6.01 -0.06
CA PRO A 141 -30.02 -5.23 -0.13
C PRO A 141 -30.74 -5.21 1.23
N ALA A 142 -31.38 -4.08 1.56
CA ALA A 142 -32.15 -3.94 2.80
C ALA A 142 -33.31 -4.95 2.95
N THR A 143 -33.73 -5.56 1.83
CA THR A 143 -34.78 -6.59 1.78
C THR A 143 -34.31 -7.99 2.16
N VAL A 144 -32.99 -8.22 2.30
CA VAL A 144 -32.42 -9.52 2.72
C VAL A 144 -32.53 -9.73 4.24
N GLY A 145 -33.17 -8.81 4.96
CA GLY A 145 -33.45 -8.92 6.39
C GLY A 145 -34.84 -9.49 6.68
N GLU A 146 -34.90 -10.80 6.91
CA GLU A 146 -35.74 -11.54 7.88
C GLU A 146 -35.56 -13.03 7.53
N ASP A 147 -35.06 -13.84 8.47
CA ASP A 147 -35.04 -15.31 8.31
C ASP A 147 -36.49 -15.79 8.23
N VAL A 148 -37.03 -15.86 7.00
CA VAL A 148 -38.30 -16.52 6.76
C VAL A 148 -38.03 -18.01 6.90
N PRO A 149 -38.71 -18.73 7.81
CA PRO A 149 -38.56 -20.18 7.91
C PRO A 149 -38.89 -20.77 6.53
N SER A 150 -37.92 -21.48 5.95
CA SER A 150 -38.15 -22.24 4.73
C SER A 150 -39.36 -23.15 4.97
N GLY A 151 -40.45 -22.89 4.24
CA GLY A 151 -41.58 -23.81 4.17
C GLY A 151 -41.11 -25.19 3.70
N ASP A 152 -41.94 -26.20 3.96
CA ASP A 152 -41.72 -27.62 3.67
C ASP A 152 -41.37 -27.92 2.19
N ASP A 153 -40.16 -27.55 1.75
CA ASP A 153 -39.56 -28.02 0.50
C ASP A 153 -39.04 -29.44 0.74
N GLU A 154 -39.35 -30.36 -0.19
CA GLU A 154 -38.92 -31.77 -0.12
C GLU A 154 -37.39 -31.94 -0.17
N ALA A 155 -36.63 -30.90 -0.53
CA ALA A 155 -35.17 -30.88 -0.50
C ALA A 155 -34.60 -29.51 -0.07
N PRO A 156 -33.64 -29.44 0.86
CA PRO A 156 -33.03 -28.18 1.28
C PRO A 156 -32.11 -27.60 0.18
N TRP A 157 -32.14 -26.28 0.00
CA TRP A 157 -31.25 -25.56 -0.94
C TRP A 157 -29.75 -25.78 -0.62
N ALA A 158 -29.43 -25.99 0.66
CA ALA A 158 -28.08 -26.23 1.14
C ALA A 158 -28.03 -27.22 2.31
N VAL A 159 -26.92 -27.96 2.38
CA VAL A 159 -26.47 -28.72 3.55
C VAL A 159 -25.33 -27.95 4.19
N VAL A 160 -25.53 -27.46 5.42
CA VAL A 160 -24.53 -26.70 6.17
C VAL A 160 -23.75 -27.65 7.07
N THR A 161 -22.43 -27.71 6.88
CA THR A 161 -21.54 -28.61 7.62
C THR A 161 -20.40 -27.80 8.27
N PRO A 162 -20.45 -27.58 9.59
CA PRO A 162 -19.32 -27.07 10.35
C PRO A 162 -18.13 -28.03 10.29
N ILE A 163 -16.94 -27.47 10.06
CA ILE A 163 -15.69 -28.21 10.00
C ILE A 163 -14.89 -27.91 11.25
N GLU A 164 -14.76 -28.92 12.10
CA GLU A 164 -13.85 -28.86 13.25
C GLU A 164 -12.41 -29.01 12.75
N ALA A 165 -11.75 -27.86 12.57
CA ALA A 165 -10.32 -27.77 12.33
C ALA A 165 -9.60 -27.90 13.67
N GLY A 166 -8.95 -29.05 13.86
CA GLY A 166 -8.17 -29.36 15.03
C GLY A 166 -7.30 -30.57 14.77
N GLY A 167 -6.06 -30.54 15.28
CA GLY A 167 -5.11 -31.64 15.11
C GLY A 167 -4.38 -31.59 13.77
N ASP A 168 -4.44 -32.68 13.00
CA ASP A 168 -3.64 -32.87 11.78
C ASP A 168 -4.38 -32.42 10.51
N GLY A 169 -3.70 -31.62 9.68
CA GLY A 169 -4.20 -31.10 8.42
C GLY A 169 -4.55 -32.17 7.39
N LEU A 170 -3.79 -33.28 7.35
CA LEU A 170 -4.09 -34.39 6.44
C LEU A 170 -5.39 -35.09 6.84
N ALA A 171 -5.55 -35.43 8.13
CA ALA A 171 -6.76 -36.04 8.63
C ALA A 171 -8.01 -35.16 8.41
N ALA A 172 -7.87 -33.83 8.52
CA ALA A 172 -8.95 -32.89 8.19
C ALA A 172 -9.30 -32.93 6.69
N ALA A 173 -8.31 -32.90 5.81
CA ALA A 173 -8.51 -33.00 4.36
C ALA A 173 -9.15 -34.34 3.95
N GLU A 174 -8.76 -35.46 4.56
CA GLU A 174 -9.36 -36.78 4.30
C GLU A 174 -10.83 -36.83 4.70
N ARG A 175 -11.20 -36.30 5.88
CA ARG A 175 -12.60 -36.21 6.31
C ARG A 175 -13.44 -35.37 5.35
N VAL A 176 -12.93 -34.22 4.93
CA VAL A 176 -13.62 -33.35 3.98
C VAL A 176 -13.72 -34.00 2.60
N LEU A 177 -12.69 -34.72 2.16
CA LEU A 177 -12.74 -35.47 0.91
C LEU A 177 -13.84 -36.53 0.95
N SER A 178 -13.93 -37.32 2.03
CA SER A 178 -15.01 -38.29 2.20
C SER A 178 -16.39 -37.62 2.19
N LEU A 179 -16.55 -36.50 2.89
CA LEU A 179 -17.79 -35.72 2.90
C LEU A 179 -18.18 -35.25 1.49
N VAL A 180 -17.23 -34.69 0.73
CA VAL A 180 -17.43 -34.24 -0.65
C VAL A 180 -17.86 -35.41 -1.54
N GLN A 181 -17.19 -36.55 -1.43
CA GLN A 181 -17.51 -37.75 -2.22
C GLN A 181 -18.89 -38.33 -1.88
N GLU A 182 -19.23 -38.42 -0.59
CA GLU A 182 -20.54 -38.86 -0.12
C GLU A 182 -21.65 -37.93 -0.58
N PHE A 183 -21.43 -36.61 -0.49
CA PHE A 183 -22.38 -35.61 -0.96
C PHE A 183 -22.60 -35.72 -2.47
N LEU A 184 -21.55 -35.91 -3.28
CA LEU A 184 -21.69 -36.08 -4.73
C LEU A 184 -22.37 -37.39 -5.13
N ALA A 185 -22.22 -38.45 -4.33
CA ALA A 185 -22.82 -39.76 -4.59
C ALA A 185 -24.30 -39.85 -4.21
N ALA A 186 -24.80 -38.96 -3.35
CA ALA A 186 -26.17 -38.95 -2.86
C ALA A 186 -27.16 -38.40 -3.92
N PRO A 187 -28.14 -39.18 -4.43
CA PRO A 187 -29.11 -38.66 -5.42
C PRO A 187 -29.96 -37.50 -4.91
N GLN A 188 -30.26 -37.48 -3.60
CA GLN A 188 -31.07 -36.45 -2.96
C GLN A 188 -30.36 -35.08 -2.84
N SER A 189 -29.05 -35.01 -3.06
CA SER A 189 -28.27 -33.76 -3.00
C SER A 189 -28.03 -33.13 -4.37
N ALA A 190 -28.62 -33.69 -5.43
CA ALA A 190 -28.38 -33.25 -6.81
C ALA A 190 -28.69 -31.77 -7.02
N GLU A 191 -29.74 -31.28 -6.38
CA GLU A 191 -30.19 -29.88 -6.44
C GLU A 191 -29.73 -29.05 -5.23
N SER A 192 -28.99 -29.65 -4.29
CA SER A 192 -28.47 -28.98 -3.09
C SER A 192 -27.03 -28.53 -3.28
N ARG A 193 -26.64 -27.53 -2.48
CA ARG A 193 -25.24 -27.10 -2.32
C ARG A 193 -24.70 -27.58 -0.96
N LEU A 194 -23.41 -27.90 -0.88
CA LEU A 194 -22.74 -28.20 0.39
C LEU A 194 -21.97 -26.97 0.87
N LEU A 195 -22.38 -26.40 2.01
CA LEU A 195 -21.74 -25.27 2.67
C LEU A 195 -20.78 -25.80 3.73
N LEU A 196 -19.48 -25.63 3.51
CA LEU A 196 -18.45 -26.01 4.47
C LEU A 196 -18.05 -24.78 5.30
N VAL A 197 -18.33 -24.84 6.59
CA VAL A 197 -18.15 -23.72 7.51
C VAL A 197 -16.88 -23.92 8.34
N THR A 198 -15.90 -23.04 8.18
CA THR A 198 -14.62 -23.08 8.92
C THR A 198 -14.50 -21.88 9.87
N ARG A 199 -13.50 -21.92 10.74
CA ARG A 199 -13.15 -20.81 11.64
C ARG A 199 -11.66 -20.49 11.50
N GLY A 200 -11.33 -19.25 11.17
CA GLY A 200 -9.95 -18.79 11.07
C GLY A 200 -9.15 -19.42 9.92
N ALA A 201 -9.81 -19.96 8.90
CA ALA A 201 -9.13 -20.59 7.75
C ALA A 201 -8.48 -19.58 6.79
N VAL A 202 -8.91 -18.32 6.85
CA VAL A 202 -8.47 -17.24 5.96
C VAL A 202 -8.19 -15.96 6.74
N ALA A 203 -7.08 -15.32 6.37
CA ALA A 203 -6.77 -13.97 6.81
C ALA A 203 -7.59 -12.98 5.99
N ILE A 204 -8.25 -12.04 6.67
CA ILE A 204 -8.99 -10.92 6.06
C ILE A 204 -8.07 -9.70 5.89
N GLU A 205 -7.17 -9.51 6.85
CA GLU A 205 -6.14 -8.48 6.90
C GLU A 205 -4.75 -9.14 6.94
N ASP A 206 -3.70 -8.41 6.55
CA ASP A 206 -2.36 -8.96 6.31
C ASP A 206 -1.69 -9.59 7.56
N ASP A 207 -2.19 -9.31 8.78
CA ASP A 207 -1.65 -9.77 10.06
C ASP A 207 -2.58 -10.74 10.82
N GLY A 208 -3.66 -11.21 10.19
CA GLY A 208 -4.59 -12.15 10.81
C GLY A 208 -3.96 -13.52 11.07
N ASP A 209 -4.16 -14.05 12.29
CA ASP A 209 -3.80 -15.43 12.61
C ASP A 209 -4.67 -16.41 11.81
N VAL A 210 -4.05 -17.43 11.22
CA VAL A 210 -4.71 -18.40 10.34
C VAL A 210 -4.49 -19.79 10.89
N ASP A 211 -5.58 -20.54 11.05
CA ASP A 211 -5.51 -21.96 11.34
C ASP A 211 -5.08 -22.73 10.07
N PRO A 212 -3.85 -23.28 10.03
CA PRO A 212 -3.36 -23.99 8.85
C PRO A 212 -4.14 -25.29 8.55
N VAL A 213 -4.78 -25.90 9.55
CA VAL A 213 -5.63 -27.08 9.38
C VAL A 213 -6.93 -26.69 8.67
N ALA A 214 -7.54 -25.57 9.09
CA ALA A 214 -8.72 -25.05 8.41
C ALA A 214 -8.39 -24.55 6.99
N ALA A 215 -7.21 -23.97 6.78
CA ALA A 215 -6.75 -23.52 5.47
C ALA A 215 -6.54 -24.66 4.47
N SER A 216 -6.15 -25.87 4.93
CA SER A 216 -5.98 -27.04 4.06
C SER A 216 -7.32 -27.49 3.46
N VAL A 217 -8.40 -27.40 4.23
CA VAL A 217 -9.78 -27.66 3.79
C VAL A 217 -10.16 -26.70 2.66
N TRP A 218 -9.85 -25.41 2.80
CA TRP A 218 -10.07 -24.43 1.73
C TRP A 218 -9.31 -24.78 0.45
N GLY A 219 -8.07 -25.25 0.55
CA GLY A 219 -7.29 -25.72 -0.60
C GLY A 219 -7.98 -26.87 -1.35
N LEU A 220 -8.41 -27.90 -0.64
CA LEU A 220 -9.08 -29.07 -1.20
C LEU A 220 -10.43 -28.71 -1.84
N VAL A 221 -11.27 -27.95 -1.14
CA VAL A 221 -12.61 -27.59 -1.63
C VAL A 221 -12.52 -26.65 -2.83
N ARG A 222 -11.53 -25.77 -2.93
CA ARG A 222 -11.31 -24.95 -4.14
C ARG A 222 -11.06 -25.81 -5.39
N SER A 223 -10.36 -26.94 -5.25
CA SER A 223 -10.21 -27.91 -6.34
C SER A 223 -11.58 -28.50 -6.71
N ALA A 224 -12.34 -28.96 -5.71
CA ALA A 224 -13.68 -29.52 -5.92
C ALA A 224 -14.66 -28.51 -6.54
N GLN A 225 -14.57 -27.21 -6.20
CA GLN A 225 -15.35 -26.13 -6.82
C GLN A 225 -15.05 -25.98 -8.31
N SER A 226 -13.79 -26.18 -8.71
CA SER A 226 -13.38 -26.11 -10.12
C SER A 226 -13.87 -27.32 -10.92
N GLU A 227 -13.96 -28.48 -10.29
CA GLU A 227 -14.46 -29.73 -10.89
C GLU A 227 -16.00 -29.81 -10.92
N HIS A 228 -16.68 -29.24 -9.92
CA HIS A 228 -18.13 -29.23 -9.78
C HIS A 228 -18.66 -27.81 -9.47
N PRO A 229 -18.71 -26.91 -10.47
CA PRO A 229 -19.19 -25.54 -10.27
C PRO A 229 -20.59 -25.48 -9.65
N GLY A 230 -20.78 -24.56 -8.71
CA GLY A 230 -22.06 -24.32 -8.03
C GLY A 230 -22.46 -25.35 -6.96
N ARG A 231 -21.69 -26.42 -6.73
CA ARG A 231 -22.03 -27.48 -5.75
C ARG A 231 -21.50 -27.24 -4.35
N PHE A 232 -20.41 -26.48 -4.20
CA PHE A 232 -19.71 -26.29 -2.94
C PHE A 232 -19.51 -24.82 -2.62
N VAL A 233 -19.78 -24.43 -1.37
CA VAL A 233 -19.57 -23.08 -0.86
C VAL A 233 -18.68 -23.14 0.37
N LEU A 234 -17.65 -22.30 0.42
CA LEU A 234 -16.81 -22.13 1.60
C LEU A 234 -17.26 -20.89 2.38
N VAL A 235 -17.42 -21.03 3.69
CA VAL A 235 -17.77 -19.94 4.59
C VAL A 235 -16.80 -19.96 5.78
N ASP A 236 -16.00 -18.92 5.98
CA ASP A 236 -15.15 -18.81 7.17
C ASP A 236 -15.71 -17.77 8.16
N THR A 237 -15.94 -18.15 9.41
CA THR A 237 -16.65 -17.31 10.39
C THR A 237 -15.84 -17.12 11.68
N ASP A 238 -16.05 -15.99 12.36
CA ASP A 238 -15.57 -15.71 13.71
C ASP A 238 -16.62 -15.99 14.81
N GLY A 239 -17.87 -16.30 14.43
CA GLY A 239 -18.99 -16.61 15.32
C GLY A 239 -19.75 -17.88 14.92
N ASP A 240 -20.68 -18.31 15.77
CA ASP A 240 -21.52 -19.49 15.52
C ASP A 240 -22.82 -19.17 14.74
N ASP A 241 -23.25 -17.90 14.77
CA ASP A 241 -24.48 -17.46 14.12
C ASP A 241 -24.23 -17.14 12.64
N LEU A 242 -24.85 -17.93 11.76
CA LEU A 242 -24.79 -17.73 10.31
C LEU A 242 -26.04 -16.99 9.80
N PRO A 243 -25.90 -15.90 9.03
CA PRO A 243 -27.04 -15.19 8.44
C PRO A 243 -27.54 -15.95 7.19
N HIS A 244 -28.44 -16.93 7.39
CA HIS A 244 -28.84 -17.88 6.35
C HIS A 244 -29.45 -17.20 5.12
N ALA A 245 -30.33 -16.21 5.30
CA ALA A 245 -30.90 -15.44 4.19
C ALA A 245 -29.82 -14.70 3.36
N ALA A 246 -28.82 -14.13 4.02
CA ALA A 246 -27.73 -13.40 3.37
C ALA A 246 -26.75 -14.35 2.65
N LEU A 247 -26.45 -15.50 3.25
CA LEU A 247 -25.66 -16.56 2.61
C LEU A 247 -26.37 -17.08 1.37
N ARG A 248 -27.68 -17.36 1.47
CA ARG A 248 -28.49 -17.79 0.32
C ARG A 248 -28.47 -16.76 -0.80
N TYR A 249 -28.66 -15.48 -0.49
CA TYR A 249 -28.59 -14.39 -1.47
C TYR A 249 -27.21 -14.33 -2.16
N ALA A 250 -26.12 -14.38 -1.39
CA ALA A 250 -24.77 -14.36 -1.95
C ALA A 250 -24.51 -15.55 -2.89
N VAL A 251 -25.06 -16.72 -2.56
CA VAL A 251 -24.80 -17.98 -3.27
C VAL A 251 -25.72 -18.16 -4.49
N GLU A 252 -27.01 -17.86 -4.37
CA GLU A 252 -28.00 -18.06 -5.45
C GLU A 252 -28.06 -16.88 -6.42
N GLU A 253 -28.01 -15.63 -5.92
CA GLU A 253 -28.20 -14.43 -6.75
C GLU A 253 -26.87 -13.85 -7.27
N LEU A 254 -25.79 -13.96 -6.48
CA LEU A 254 -24.49 -13.38 -6.81
C LEU A 254 -23.44 -14.43 -7.22
N ASP A 255 -23.78 -15.71 -7.11
CA ASP A 255 -22.92 -16.85 -7.45
C ASP A 255 -21.55 -16.81 -6.73
N GLU A 256 -21.53 -16.38 -5.47
CA GLU A 256 -20.31 -16.32 -4.65
C GLU A 256 -20.01 -17.68 -4.02
N PRO A 257 -18.91 -18.36 -4.41
CA PRO A 257 -18.58 -19.69 -3.91
C PRO A 257 -17.76 -19.65 -2.61
N GLN A 258 -17.28 -18.47 -2.21
CA GLN A 258 -16.37 -18.28 -1.07
C GLN A 258 -16.73 -17.01 -0.33
N LEU A 259 -16.95 -17.14 0.97
CA LEU A 259 -17.44 -16.08 1.85
C LEU A 259 -16.64 -16.09 3.16
N ALA A 260 -16.49 -14.93 3.78
CA ALA A 260 -16.05 -14.81 5.16
C ALA A 260 -17.03 -13.94 5.95
N LEU A 261 -17.35 -14.33 7.18
CA LEU A 261 -18.18 -13.58 8.10
C LEU A 261 -17.27 -13.04 9.21
N ARG A 262 -17.20 -11.72 9.36
CA ARG A 262 -16.48 -11.04 10.44
C ARG A 262 -17.34 -9.95 11.06
N ASP A 263 -17.52 -9.99 12.37
CA ASP A 263 -18.31 -9.01 13.12
C ASP A 263 -19.70 -8.75 12.47
N GLY A 264 -20.35 -9.81 11.97
CA GLY A 264 -21.64 -9.74 11.29
C GLY A 264 -21.62 -9.22 9.85
N THR A 265 -20.45 -8.89 9.30
CA THR A 265 -20.27 -8.48 7.91
C THR A 265 -19.87 -9.65 7.03
N LEU A 266 -20.62 -9.91 5.95
CA LEU A 266 -20.20 -10.84 4.90
C LEU A 266 -19.17 -10.16 3.98
N LEU A 267 -18.10 -10.88 3.70
CA LEU A 267 -16.97 -10.49 2.89
C LEU A 267 -16.80 -11.52 1.77
N ILE A 268 -16.39 -11.05 0.59
CA ILE A 268 -16.09 -11.90 -0.57
C ILE A 268 -14.65 -11.69 -1.03
N PRO A 269 -13.94 -12.75 -1.46
CA PRO A 269 -12.58 -12.63 -1.93
C PRO A 269 -12.57 -12.09 -3.36
N ARG A 270 -11.68 -11.14 -3.62
CA ARG A 270 -11.43 -10.60 -4.96
C ARG A 270 -9.94 -10.57 -5.22
N LEU A 271 -9.55 -11.08 -6.38
CA LEU A 271 -8.18 -10.94 -6.85
C LEU A 271 -7.98 -9.48 -7.28
N VAL A 272 -7.09 -8.77 -6.62
CA VAL A 272 -6.69 -7.41 -6.96
C VAL A 272 -5.22 -7.39 -7.30
N ARG A 273 -4.79 -6.42 -8.12
CA ARG A 273 -3.36 -6.22 -8.35
C ARG A 273 -2.70 -5.94 -7.01
N ALA A 274 -1.61 -6.64 -6.73
CA ALA A 274 -0.75 -6.27 -5.62
C ALA A 274 -0.13 -4.93 -5.98
N THR A 275 -0.71 -3.85 -5.49
CA THR A 275 0.04 -2.61 -5.38
C THR A 275 1.06 -2.91 -4.32
N GLY A 276 2.34 -3.00 -4.67
CA GLY A 276 3.39 -2.89 -3.66
C GLY A 276 3.13 -1.57 -2.93
N GLY A 277 2.49 -1.62 -1.75
CA GLY A 277 2.52 -0.48 -0.84
C GLY A 277 3.99 -0.12 -0.68
N PRO A 278 4.35 1.18 -0.65
CA PRO A 278 5.70 1.68 -0.92
C PRO A 278 6.73 0.79 -0.22
N ALA A 279 7.21 -0.22 -0.94
CA ALA A 279 8.14 -1.16 -0.40
C ALA A 279 9.42 -0.35 -0.45
N VAL A 280 9.94 -0.03 0.73
CA VAL A 280 11.30 0.44 0.87
C VAL A 280 12.16 -0.72 0.37
N GLY A 281 12.39 -0.77 -0.94
CA GLY A 281 13.18 -1.80 -1.58
C GLY A 281 14.56 -1.73 -0.98
N ALA A 282 14.90 -2.73 -0.16
CA ALA A 282 16.21 -2.80 0.43
C ALA A 282 17.24 -2.84 -0.71
N PRO A 283 18.23 -1.94 -0.74
CA PRO A 283 19.36 -2.07 -1.65
C PRO A 283 19.93 -3.49 -1.54
N GLY A 284 20.43 -4.04 -2.66
CA GLY A 284 21.05 -5.38 -2.64
C GLY A 284 22.31 -5.48 -1.76
N ALA A 285 22.88 -4.33 -1.40
CA ALA A 285 23.98 -4.20 -0.44
C ALA A 285 23.44 -3.97 0.99
N ARG A 286 24.24 -4.21 2.03
CA ARG A 286 23.82 -4.10 3.45
C ARG A 286 24.19 -2.77 4.11
N ASP A 287 24.88 -1.91 3.40
CA ASP A 287 25.32 -0.59 3.82
C ASP A 287 24.22 0.45 3.54
N TRP A 288 23.08 0.31 4.19
CA TRP A 288 21.99 1.27 4.09
C TRP A 288 21.24 1.42 5.42
N ARG A 289 20.51 2.53 5.56
CA ARG A 289 19.54 2.74 6.65
C ARG A 289 18.35 3.55 6.15
N LEU A 290 17.24 3.51 6.86
CA LEU A 290 16.09 4.37 6.61
C LEU A 290 16.43 5.80 7.01
N GLU A 291 16.15 6.73 6.10
CA GLU A 291 16.28 8.17 6.33
C GLU A 291 15.03 8.89 5.82
N THR A 292 14.85 10.11 6.30
CA THR A 292 13.76 10.99 5.87
C THR A 292 14.26 11.90 4.75
N SER A 293 13.47 12.08 3.69
CA SER A 293 13.74 13.06 2.62
C SER A 293 13.62 14.53 3.04
N GLY A 294 13.18 14.79 4.29
CA GLY A 294 13.01 16.15 4.84
C GLY A 294 11.70 16.84 4.43
N THR A 295 10.77 16.13 3.78
CA THR A 295 9.49 16.68 3.28
C THR A 295 8.41 16.87 4.35
N GLY A 296 8.64 16.40 5.59
CA GLY A 296 7.67 16.50 6.68
C GLY A 296 6.48 15.53 6.56
N THR A 297 6.63 14.46 5.77
CA THR A 297 5.63 13.41 5.57
C THR A 297 6.25 12.03 5.78
N LEU A 298 5.45 11.06 6.23
CA LEU A 298 5.92 9.67 6.41
C LEU A 298 6.23 8.97 5.07
N GLU A 299 5.63 9.43 3.97
CA GLU A 299 5.93 8.95 2.61
C GLU A 299 7.37 9.25 2.16
N GLY A 300 8.05 10.18 2.85
CA GLY A 300 9.43 10.54 2.57
C GLY A 300 10.48 9.62 3.21
N VAL A 301 10.08 8.56 3.90
CA VAL A 301 11.01 7.60 4.51
C VAL A 301 11.46 6.58 3.46
N ALA A 302 12.76 6.51 3.21
CA ALA A 302 13.33 5.68 2.15
C ALA A 302 14.68 5.10 2.60
N PRO A 303 15.15 3.99 1.99
CA PRO A 303 16.47 3.47 2.28
C PRO A 303 17.51 4.36 1.60
N VAL A 304 18.54 4.73 2.35
CA VAL A 304 19.68 5.51 1.85
C VAL A 304 20.94 4.70 2.04
N THR A 305 21.75 4.58 0.97
CA THR A 305 23.06 3.94 1.03
C THR A 305 24.00 4.76 1.92
N CYS A 306 24.69 4.07 2.82
CA CYS A 306 25.61 4.62 3.80
C CYS A 306 26.95 3.87 3.74
N PRO A 307 27.83 4.21 2.77
CA PRO A 307 29.12 3.53 2.58
C PRO A 307 29.99 3.53 3.84
N GLU A 308 29.82 4.53 4.72
CA GLU A 308 30.51 4.63 6.01
C GLU A 308 30.26 3.41 6.92
N LEU A 309 29.16 2.69 6.74
CA LEU A 309 28.87 1.47 7.50
C LEU A 309 29.85 0.32 7.18
N ALA A 310 30.50 0.36 6.03
CA ALA A 310 31.51 -0.60 5.59
C ALA A 310 32.96 -0.19 5.91
N GLU A 311 33.18 1.02 6.42
CA GLU A 311 34.53 1.50 6.76
C GLU A 311 35.11 0.77 7.99
N PRO A 312 36.44 0.64 8.13
CA PRO A 312 37.06 0.02 9.30
C PRO A 312 36.65 0.68 10.62
N LEU A 313 36.42 -0.12 11.67
CA LEU A 313 36.02 0.40 12.98
C LEU A 313 37.14 1.19 13.67
N ALA A 314 36.75 2.29 14.33
CA ALA A 314 37.62 3.01 15.25
C ALA A 314 37.71 2.29 16.61
N SER A 315 38.71 2.67 17.41
CA SER A 315 38.86 2.16 18.78
C SER A 315 37.61 2.44 19.61
N GLY A 316 37.16 1.44 20.38
CA GLY A 316 35.94 1.54 21.20
C GLY A 316 34.62 1.37 20.45
N GLN A 317 34.64 1.05 19.15
CA GLN A 317 33.44 0.77 18.36
C GLN A 317 33.17 -0.72 18.18
N VAL A 318 31.92 -1.04 17.89
CA VAL A 318 31.46 -2.38 17.50
C VAL A 318 30.48 -2.27 16.34
N ARG A 319 30.56 -3.20 15.38
CA ARG A 319 29.58 -3.34 14.30
C ARG A 319 28.60 -4.43 14.65
N LEU A 320 27.31 -4.14 14.44
CA LEU A 320 26.22 -5.05 14.71
C LEU A 320 25.49 -5.39 13.41
N GLU A 321 25.12 -6.66 13.28
CA GLU A 321 23.96 -7.03 12.48
C GLU A 321 22.70 -6.76 13.32
N VAL A 322 21.95 -5.72 12.94
CA VAL A 322 20.71 -5.35 13.62
C VAL A 322 19.65 -6.41 13.29
N ARG A 323 18.99 -6.92 14.34
CA ARG A 323 17.91 -7.91 14.21
C ARG A 323 16.54 -7.30 14.49
N ALA A 324 16.49 -6.32 15.38
CA ALA A 324 15.30 -5.52 15.66
C ALA A 324 15.72 -4.13 16.17
N ALA A 325 14.89 -3.13 15.91
CA ALA A 325 15.07 -1.76 16.37
C ALA A 325 13.76 -1.25 16.98
N GLY A 326 13.85 -0.49 18.07
CA GLY A 326 12.70 0.17 18.68
C GLY A 326 12.35 1.45 17.93
N ILE A 327 11.05 1.66 17.69
CA ILE A 327 10.53 2.92 17.12
C ILE A 327 10.08 3.80 18.27
N ASN A 328 10.67 4.98 18.38
CA ASN A 328 10.36 5.94 19.42
C ASN A 328 9.55 7.12 18.88
N PHE A 329 8.87 7.85 19.77
CA PHE A 329 8.11 9.05 19.39
C PHE A 329 9.00 10.10 18.70
N ARG A 330 10.29 10.15 19.05
CA ARG A 330 11.29 10.97 18.37
C ARG A 330 11.33 10.67 16.86
N ASP A 331 11.35 9.41 16.46
CA ASP A 331 11.49 9.02 15.06
C ASP A 331 10.30 9.50 14.23
N VAL A 332 9.10 9.49 14.81
CA VAL A 332 7.89 10.05 14.20
C VAL A 332 7.99 11.57 14.04
N LEU A 333 8.38 12.29 15.10
CA LEU A 333 8.50 13.75 15.04
C LEU A 333 9.59 14.22 14.08
N VAL A 334 10.71 13.51 13.99
CA VAL A 334 11.78 13.77 13.02
C VAL A 334 11.28 13.52 11.60
N SER A 335 10.55 12.42 11.36
CA SER A 335 9.95 12.11 10.06
C SER A 335 8.94 13.17 9.59
N LEU A 336 8.17 13.73 10.52
CA LEU A 336 7.22 14.80 10.24
C LEU A 336 7.87 16.21 10.18
N GLY A 337 9.20 16.31 10.31
CA GLY A 337 9.90 17.60 10.27
C GLY A 337 9.58 18.52 11.45
N MET A 338 9.03 17.99 12.54
CA MET A 338 8.56 18.77 13.70
C MET A 338 9.70 19.11 14.69
N VAL A 339 10.91 18.60 14.47
CA VAL A 339 12.09 18.85 15.32
C VAL A 339 13.22 19.47 14.50
N PRO A 340 13.30 20.82 14.43
CA PRO A 340 14.30 21.51 13.61
C PRO A 340 15.73 21.12 13.97
N GLY A 341 16.54 20.80 12.95
CA GLY A 341 17.96 20.49 13.11
C GLY A 341 18.27 19.06 13.60
N GLN A 342 17.25 18.22 13.83
CA GLN A 342 17.46 16.79 14.05
C GLN A 342 17.21 16.00 12.77
N THR A 343 18.14 15.09 12.47
CA THR A 343 18.07 14.13 11.36
C THR A 343 18.36 12.73 11.89
N GLY A 344 18.21 11.72 11.04
CA GLY A 344 18.47 10.32 11.38
C GLY A 344 17.31 9.65 12.13
N LEU A 345 16.96 8.46 11.65
CA LEU A 345 15.97 7.57 12.27
C LEU A 345 16.65 6.41 12.99
N GLY A 346 15.99 5.90 14.03
CA GLY A 346 16.48 4.78 14.81
C GLY A 346 17.48 5.21 15.88
N GLY A 347 17.09 5.06 17.13
CA GLY A 347 17.90 5.40 18.30
C GLY A 347 18.25 4.21 19.20
N GLU A 348 17.67 3.04 18.96
CA GLU A 348 17.90 1.84 19.75
C GLU A 348 17.72 0.57 18.93
N GLY A 349 18.22 -0.54 19.47
CA GLY A 349 17.91 -1.85 18.93
C GLY A 349 18.70 -2.97 19.60
N ALA A 350 18.51 -4.16 19.06
CA ALA A 350 19.19 -5.38 19.45
C ALA A 350 19.70 -6.13 18.22
N GLY A 351 20.83 -6.79 18.38
CA GLY A 351 21.53 -7.44 17.29
C GLY A 351 22.68 -8.32 17.73
N VAL A 352 23.44 -8.78 16.75
CA VAL A 352 24.61 -9.63 16.95
C VAL A 352 25.86 -8.87 16.54
N VAL A 353 26.88 -8.89 17.37
CA VAL A 353 28.19 -8.29 17.06
C VAL A 353 28.82 -9.04 15.89
N THR A 354 29.19 -8.34 14.83
CA THR A 354 29.83 -8.90 13.62
C THR A 354 31.29 -8.49 13.47
N GLU A 355 31.68 -7.34 14.03
CA GLU A 355 33.06 -6.87 14.07
C GLU A 355 33.30 -6.05 15.31
N VAL A 356 34.51 -6.13 15.86
CA VAL A 356 34.92 -5.45 17.09
C VAL A 356 36.10 -4.54 16.75
N GLY A 357 36.01 -3.27 17.15
CA GLY A 357 37.03 -2.27 16.87
C GLY A 357 38.35 -2.53 17.63
N PRO A 358 39.43 -1.84 17.23
CA PRO A 358 40.72 -1.94 17.92
C PRO A 358 40.58 -1.71 19.43
N ASP A 359 41.31 -2.49 20.22
CA ASP A 359 41.42 -2.40 21.69
C ASP A 359 40.14 -2.76 22.49
N VAL A 360 39.06 -3.18 21.84
CA VAL A 360 37.86 -3.69 22.51
C VAL A 360 38.07 -5.15 22.91
N THR A 361 37.98 -5.43 24.20
CA THR A 361 38.31 -6.76 24.79
C THR A 361 37.15 -7.41 25.54
N HIS A 362 36.08 -6.66 25.83
CA HIS A 362 34.95 -7.10 26.65
C HIS A 362 33.72 -7.52 25.83
N LEU A 363 33.79 -7.41 24.51
CA LEU A 363 32.80 -7.90 23.55
C LEU A 363 33.51 -8.74 22.49
N ALA A 364 32.82 -9.73 21.96
CA ALA A 364 33.29 -10.62 20.91
C ALA A 364 32.28 -10.72 19.76
N VAL A 365 32.77 -11.10 18.58
CA VAL A 365 31.91 -11.47 17.45
C VAL A 365 31.01 -12.64 17.85
N GLY A 366 29.71 -12.49 17.56
CA GLY A 366 28.66 -13.44 17.95
C GLY A 366 27.90 -13.06 19.23
N ASP A 367 28.38 -12.09 20.01
CA ASP A 367 27.66 -11.63 21.19
C ASP A 367 26.32 -10.99 20.81
N GLN A 368 25.28 -11.37 21.56
CA GLN A 368 23.97 -10.74 21.45
C GLN A 368 23.93 -9.51 22.36
N VAL A 369 23.70 -8.35 21.78
CA VAL A 369 23.70 -7.08 22.50
C VAL A 369 22.46 -6.25 22.19
N MET A 370 22.08 -5.40 23.14
CA MET A 370 21.05 -4.37 22.99
C MET A 370 21.59 -3.03 23.48
N GLY A 371 21.06 -1.92 22.98
CA GLY A 371 21.51 -0.61 23.44
C GLY A 371 21.00 0.57 22.63
N VAL A 372 21.65 1.71 22.84
CA VAL A 372 21.42 2.94 22.07
C VAL A 372 22.25 2.86 20.80
N LEU A 373 21.56 2.67 19.68
CA LEU A 373 22.14 2.42 18.36
C LEU A 373 21.69 3.52 17.41
N GLY A 374 22.60 4.41 17.02
CA GLY A 374 22.29 5.45 16.04
C GLY A 374 22.13 4.86 14.64
N GLY A 375 21.06 5.23 13.93
CA GLY A 375 20.82 4.74 12.57
C GLY A 375 20.42 3.27 12.52
N SER A 376 19.79 2.76 13.60
CA SER A 376 19.45 1.34 13.74
C SER A 376 18.37 0.83 12.78
N PHE A 377 17.73 1.71 12.01
CA PHE A 377 16.76 1.32 10.99
C PHE A 377 17.47 0.89 9.69
N GLY A 378 18.38 -0.05 9.81
CA GLY A 378 19.13 -0.65 8.72
C GLY A 378 19.68 -2.00 9.17
N PRO A 379 20.17 -2.85 8.26
CA PRO A 379 20.66 -4.19 8.61
C PRO A 379 22.01 -4.16 9.34
N VAL A 380 22.68 -3.00 9.40
CA VAL A 380 23.97 -2.79 10.06
C VAL A 380 23.93 -1.51 10.87
N ALA A 381 24.47 -1.54 12.10
CA ALA A 381 24.73 -0.37 12.91
C ALA A 381 26.16 -0.39 13.45
N ILE A 382 26.78 0.78 13.60
CA ILE A 382 28.05 0.94 14.32
C ILE A 382 27.74 1.68 15.62
N ALA A 383 28.12 1.08 16.74
CA ALA A 383 27.87 1.65 18.06
C ALA A 383 29.15 1.81 18.87
N ASP A 384 29.13 2.76 19.80
CA ASP A 384 30.13 2.83 20.85
C ASP A 384 29.89 1.68 21.84
N THR A 385 30.95 0.96 22.20
CA THR A 385 30.87 -0.21 23.10
C THR A 385 30.28 0.12 24.48
N ARG A 386 30.35 1.39 24.91
CA ARG A 386 29.75 1.85 26.18
C ARG A 386 28.23 2.01 26.13
N MET A 387 27.66 2.05 24.92
CA MET A 387 26.23 2.28 24.68
C MET A 387 25.45 0.98 24.44
N VAL A 388 26.13 -0.17 24.53
CA VAL A 388 25.54 -1.50 24.35
C VAL A 388 25.80 -2.36 25.58
N ALA A 389 24.89 -3.30 25.82
CA ALA A 389 24.99 -4.30 26.88
C ALA A 389 24.55 -5.68 26.36
N PRO A 390 25.02 -6.78 26.95
CA PRO A 390 24.54 -8.12 26.59
C PRO A 390 23.02 -8.24 26.76
N VAL A 391 22.38 -8.96 25.84
CA VAL A 391 20.96 -9.31 25.98
C VAL A 391 20.78 -10.26 27.17
N PRO A 392 19.86 -9.98 28.12
CA PRO A 392 19.59 -10.87 29.25
C PRO A 392 19.14 -12.27 28.81
N SER A 393 19.46 -13.28 29.60
CA SER A 393 19.04 -14.65 29.30
C SER A 393 17.52 -14.78 29.28
N GLY A 394 16.97 -15.36 28.22
CA GLY A 394 15.53 -15.60 28.08
C GLY A 394 14.75 -14.47 27.40
N TRP A 395 15.40 -13.36 27.07
CA TRP A 395 14.76 -12.27 26.35
C TRP A 395 14.69 -12.56 24.85
N GLY A 396 13.54 -12.24 24.26
CA GLY A 396 13.38 -12.21 22.80
C GLY A 396 14.08 -10.99 22.20
N VAL A 397 14.42 -11.06 20.90
CA VAL A 397 15.09 -9.95 20.21
C VAL A 397 14.23 -8.68 20.13
N LEU A 398 12.91 -8.83 20.02
CA LEU A 398 11.97 -7.70 20.02
C LEU A 398 11.89 -7.03 21.39
N GLU A 399 11.85 -7.83 22.46
CA GLU A 399 11.87 -7.34 23.85
C GLU A 399 13.17 -6.59 24.15
N ALA A 400 14.30 -7.14 23.73
CA ALA A 400 15.61 -6.51 23.88
C ALA A 400 15.73 -5.21 23.09
N ALA A 401 15.13 -5.10 21.90
CA ALA A 401 15.21 -3.91 21.08
C ALA A 401 14.35 -2.73 21.59
N GLY A 402 13.24 -3.00 22.27
CA GLY A 402 12.31 -1.97 22.77
C GLY A 402 12.60 -1.45 24.19
N ALA A 403 13.61 -2.00 24.87
CA ALA A 403 13.95 -1.64 26.24
C ALA A 403 14.91 -0.43 26.40
N PRO A 404 16.01 -0.29 25.63
CA PRO A 404 17.11 0.60 25.97
C PRO A 404 16.72 2.05 26.26
N VAL A 405 16.13 2.77 25.30
CA VAL A 405 15.84 4.21 25.40
C VAL A 405 14.75 4.47 26.44
N ALA A 406 13.68 3.68 26.45
CA ALA A 406 12.59 3.85 27.40
C ALA A 406 13.06 3.69 28.86
N PHE A 407 13.80 2.62 29.16
CA PHE A 407 14.27 2.35 30.51
C PHE A 407 15.45 3.25 30.92
N LEU A 408 16.39 3.57 30.03
CA LEU A 408 17.47 4.51 30.35
C LEU A 408 16.92 5.91 30.62
N THR A 409 15.91 6.36 29.86
CA THR A 409 15.26 7.66 30.10
C THR A 409 14.59 7.69 31.47
N ALA A 410 13.86 6.64 31.83
CA ALA A 410 13.24 6.53 33.13
C ALA A 410 14.27 6.47 34.27
N TRP A 411 15.31 5.65 34.12
CA TRP A 411 16.37 5.48 35.12
C TRP A 411 17.20 6.75 35.33
N TYR A 412 17.44 7.54 34.28
CA TYR A 412 18.18 8.79 34.39
C TYR A 412 17.32 9.94 34.95
N GLY A 413 16.02 9.94 34.63
CA GLY A 413 15.09 11.00 35.01
C GLY A 413 14.47 10.86 36.39
N LEU A 414 14.49 9.65 36.98
CA LEU A 414 13.99 9.32 38.32
C LEU A 414 15.15 9.06 39.28
#